data_AF-A0A354WNT4-F1
#
_entry.id   AF-A0A354WNT4-F1
#
_cell.length_a   1.000
_cell.length_b   1.000
_cell.length_c   1.000
_cell.angle_alpha   90.00
_cell.angle_beta   90.00
_cell.angle_gamma   90.00
#
_symmetry.space_group_name_H-M   'P 1'
#
loop_
_entity.id
_entity.type
_entity.pdbx_description
1 polymer ?
#
loop_
_entity_poly.entity_id
_entity_poly.type
_entity_poly.pdbx_seq_one_letter_code
_entity_poly.pdbx_strand_id
1 'polypeptide(L)'
;FEYVASTLDRVRLAALAQSDADLQMPIMSPVSPDTWAVKESTASEEDEPEWGSREERAIGMEVSTAAANLTGGADAVIMRHPAAVATIKKFITDLV
;
A
#
# COMPACT_ATOMS: atom_id res chain seq x y z
N PHE A 1 5.55 -7.02 4.74
CA PHE A 1 4.25 -6.76 4.05
C PHE A 1 3.37 -8.00 4.00
N GLU A 2 3.94 -9.18 3.76
CA GLU A 2 3.32 -10.51 3.70
C GLU A 2 2.37 -10.84 4.87
N TYR A 3 2.70 -10.42 6.10
CA TYR A 3 1.81 -10.59 7.25
C TYR A 3 0.51 -9.80 7.09
N VAL A 4 0.59 -8.56 6.58
CA VAL A 4 -0.60 -7.74 6.30
C VAL A 4 -1.41 -8.39 5.19
N ALA A 5 -0.77 -8.80 4.08
CA ALA A 5 -1.45 -9.46 2.96
C ALA A 5 -2.28 -10.67 3.42
N SER A 6 -1.66 -11.59 4.18
CA SER A 6 -2.38 -12.75 4.71
C SER A 6 -3.46 -12.42 5.76
N THR A 7 -3.34 -11.29 6.45
CA THR A 7 -4.36 -10.79 7.38
C THR A 7 -5.57 -10.24 6.63
N LEU A 8 -5.35 -9.47 5.55
CA LEU A 8 -6.41 -8.95 4.69
C LEU A 8 -7.26 -10.09 4.11
N ASP A 9 -6.62 -11.13 3.59
CA ASP A 9 -7.30 -12.32 3.06
C ASP A 9 -8.17 -12.99 4.12
N ARG A 10 -7.66 -13.16 5.33
CA ARG A 10 -8.38 -13.77 6.45
C ARG A 10 -9.60 -12.96 6.88
N VAL A 11 -9.44 -11.64 7.02
CA VAL A 11 -10.55 -10.74 7.39
C VAL A 11 -11.63 -10.78 6.31
N ARG A 12 -11.25 -10.69 5.03
CA ARG A 12 -12.20 -10.80 3.91
C ARG A 12 -12.92 -12.15 3.88
N LEU A 13 -12.21 -13.25 4.06
CA LEU A 13 -12.81 -14.59 4.08
C LEU A 13 -13.80 -14.75 5.24
N ALA A 14 -13.47 -14.25 6.43
CA ALA A 14 -14.39 -14.30 7.57
C ALA A 14 -15.64 -13.42 7.31
N ALA A 15 -15.44 -12.19 6.84
CA ALA A 15 -16.51 -11.24 6.56
C ALA A 15 -17.51 -11.76 5.50
N LEU A 16 -16.99 -12.34 4.41
CA LEU A 16 -17.80 -12.74 3.25
C LEU A 16 -18.24 -14.21 3.28
N ALA A 17 -17.33 -15.14 3.55
CA ALA A 17 -17.64 -16.58 3.47
C ALA A 17 -18.26 -17.11 4.76
N GLN A 18 -17.92 -16.54 5.91
CA GLN A 18 -18.41 -16.97 7.22
C GLN A 18 -19.49 -16.04 7.78
N SER A 19 -19.76 -14.91 7.10
CA SER A 19 -20.71 -13.88 7.54
C SER A 19 -20.43 -13.37 8.95
N ASP A 20 -19.15 -13.24 9.30
CA ASP A 20 -18.72 -12.70 10.59
C ASP A 20 -18.97 -11.18 10.62
N ALA A 21 -20.00 -10.76 11.35
CA ALA A 21 -20.45 -9.37 11.41
C ALA A 21 -19.40 -8.43 12.02
N ASP A 22 -18.55 -8.93 12.93
CA ASP A 22 -17.53 -8.11 13.59
C ASP A 22 -16.36 -7.77 12.65
N LEU A 23 -16.21 -8.54 11.57
CA LEU A 23 -15.16 -8.37 10.55
C LEU A 23 -15.66 -7.76 9.23
N GLN A 24 -16.95 -7.42 9.13
CA GLN A 24 -17.54 -6.74 7.95
C GLN A 24 -17.28 -5.23 7.90
N MET A 25 -16.44 -4.71 8.79
CA MET A 25 -16.03 -3.31 8.80
C MET A 25 -15.04 -3.03 7.66
N PRO A 26 -15.06 -1.82 7.06
CA PRO A 26 -14.08 -1.44 6.05
C PRO A 26 -12.65 -1.45 6.60
N ILE A 27 -11.70 -1.86 5.77
CA ILE A 27 -10.27 -1.93 6.10
C ILE A 27 -9.57 -0.65 5.63
N MET A 28 -8.98 0.07 6.59
CA MET A 28 -8.13 1.23 6.35
C MET A 28 -6.65 0.84 6.46
N SER A 29 -5.83 1.16 5.45
CA SER A 29 -4.40 0.86 5.45
C SER A 29 -3.54 2.13 5.43
N PRO A 30 -2.79 2.45 6.51
CA PRO A 30 -1.89 3.60 6.54
C PRO A 30 -0.59 3.29 5.79
N VAL A 31 -0.53 3.59 4.50
CA VAL A 31 0.62 3.25 3.64
C VAL A 31 1.81 4.19 3.89
N SER A 32 1.55 5.50 3.96
CA SER A 32 2.62 6.49 4.04
C SER A 32 3.64 6.27 5.18
N PRO A 33 3.25 6.02 6.45
CA PRO A 33 4.25 5.89 7.51
C PRO A 33 5.17 4.68 7.27
N ASP A 34 4.63 3.58 6.76
CA ASP A 34 5.41 2.37 6.50
C ASP A 34 6.38 2.56 5.34
N THR A 35 5.92 3.16 4.23
CA THR A 35 6.73 3.27 3.01
C THR A 35 7.76 4.38 3.07
N TRP A 36 7.53 5.43 3.86
CA TRP A 36 8.46 6.56 3.98
C TRP A 36 9.46 6.43 5.14
N ALA A 37 9.31 5.40 5.99
CA ALA A 37 10.24 5.12 7.09
C ALA A 37 11.35 4.11 6.73
N VAL A 38 11.20 3.40 5.60
CA VAL A 38 12.18 2.37 5.18
C VAL A 38 13.42 2.98 4.51
N LYS A 39 14.52 2.22 4.52
CA LYS A 39 15.81 2.65 3.95
C LYS A 39 15.70 2.90 2.45
N GLU A 40 14.93 2.07 1.77
CA GLU A 40 14.63 2.10 0.33
C GLU A 40 13.92 3.38 -0.10
N SER A 41 13.37 4.19 0.82
CA SER A 41 12.78 5.50 0.53
C SER A 41 13.63 6.68 1.06
N THR A 42 14.57 6.41 1.97
CA THR A 42 15.25 7.46 2.75
C THR A 42 16.75 7.56 2.52
N ALA A 43 17.43 6.45 2.18
CA ALA A 43 18.86 6.44 1.85
C ALA A 43 19.17 7.46 0.74
N SER A 44 20.35 8.07 0.76
CA SER A 44 20.77 8.95 -0.33
C SER A 44 21.24 8.14 -1.54
N GLU A 45 21.39 8.79 -2.69
CA GLU A 45 21.98 8.16 -3.89
C GLU A 45 23.50 7.98 -3.75
N GLU A 46 24.14 8.74 -2.84
CA GLU A 46 25.56 8.59 -2.51
C GLU A 46 25.80 7.33 -1.65
N ASP A 47 24.92 7.08 -0.68
CA ASP A 47 25.00 5.91 0.20
C ASP A 47 24.66 4.61 -0.55
N GLU A 48 23.72 4.68 -1.50
CA GLU A 48 23.20 3.51 -2.24
C GLU A 48 23.07 3.82 -3.76
N PRO A 49 24.19 3.93 -4.49
CA PRO A 49 24.18 4.35 -5.90
C PRO A 49 23.53 3.32 -6.83
N GLU A 50 23.53 2.05 -6.46
CA GLU A 50 22.92 0.96 -7.26
C GLU A 50 21.39 1.00 -7.26
N TRP A 51 20.77 1.75 -6.33
CA TRP A 51 19.31 1.80 -6.19
C TRP A 51 18.65 2.89 -7.06
N GLY A 52 19.44 3.66 -7.81
CA GLY A 52 18.95 4.70 -8.69
C GLY A 52 18.31 5.88 -7.95
N SER A 53 17.43 6.60 -8.65
CA SER A 53 16.87 7.85 -8.14
C SER A 53 16.09 7.66 -6.84
N ARG A 54 16.45 8.41 -5.80
CA ARG A 54 15.77 8.36 -4.50
C ARG A 54 14.29 8.74 -4.62
N GLU A 55 14.00 9.78 -5.38
CA GLU A 55 12.63 10.28 -5.54
C GLU A 55 11.74 9.23 -6.21
N GLU A 56 12.20 8.65 -7.32
CA GLU A 56 11.44 7.64 -8.06
C GLU A 56 11.18 6.40 -7.21
N ARG A 57 12.20 5.88 -6.49
CA ARG A 57 12.01 4.69 -5.65
C ARG A 57 11.13 4.94 -4.44
N ALA A 58 11.20 6.11 -3.81
CA ALA A 58 10.34 6.43 -2.67
C ALA A 58 8.86 6.56 -3.08
N ILE A 59 8.60 7.18 -4.24
CA ILE A 59 7.26 7.22 -4.85
C ILE A 59 6.81 5.80 -5.21
N GLY A 60 7.68 5.00 -5.83
CA GLY A 60 7.41 3.62 -6.20
C GLY A 60 7.10 2.73 -4.99
N MET A 61 7.75 2.95 -3.86
CA MET A 61 7.49 2.23 -2.61
C MET A 61 6.08 2.51 -2.08
N GLU A 62 5.65 3.78 -2.12
CA GLU A 62 4.30 4.16 -1.72
C GLU A 62 3.23 3.61 -2.68
N VAL A 63 3.48 3.69 -3.99
CA VAL A 63 2.57 3.16 -5.04
C VAL A 63 2.43 1.65 -4.93
N SER A 64 3.54 0.90 -4.89
CA SER A 64 3.51 -0.57 -4.85
C SER A 64 2.78 -1.09 -3.62
N THR A 65 3.05 -0.49 -2.44
CA THR A 65 2.40 -0.88 -1.19
C THR A 65 0.91 -0.53 -1.18
N ALA A 66 0.52 0.64 -1.68
CA ALA A 66 -0.88 1.03 -1.79
C ALA A 66 -1.65 0.12 -2.77
N ALA A 67 -1.08 -0.16 -3.94
CA ALA A 67 -1.67 -1.08 -4.91
C ALA A 67 -1.85 -2.47 -4.31
N ALA A 68 -0.84 -3.00 -3.62
CA ALA A 68 -0.90 -4.30 -2.98
C ALA A 68 -1.99 -4.38 -1.89
N ASN A 69 -2.12 -3.35 -1.04
CA ASN A 69 -3.18 -3.28 -0.03
C ASN A 69 -4.59 -3.23 -0.68
N LEU A 70 -4.77 -2.41 -1.72
CA LEU A 70 -6.05 -2.31 -2.43
C LEU A 70 -6.43 -3.64 -3.10
N THR A 71 -5.48 -4.30 -3.77
CA THR A 71 -5.72 -5.64 -4.36
C THR A 71 -5.95 -6.71 -3.31
N GLY A 72 -5.31 -6.59 -2.14
CA GLY A 72 -5.52 -7.45 -0.98
C GLY A 72 -6.86 -7.22 -0.28
N GLY A 73 -7.58 -6.16 -0.63
CA GLY A 73 -8.93 -5.91 -0.14
C GLY A 73 -9.07 -4.82 0.90
N ALA A 74 -8.07 -3.95 1.04
CA ALA A 74 -8.25 -2.68 1.73
C ALA A 74 -9.28 -1.81 0.99
N ASP A 75 -10.20 -1.21 1.73
CA ASP A 75 -11.22 -0.30 1.18
C ASP A 75 -10.68 1.11 0.98
N ALA A 76 -9.68 1.51 1.78
CA ALA A 76 -9.02 2.79 1.64
C ALA A 76 -7.57 2.78 2.14
N VAL A 77 -6.76 3.62 1.50
CA VAL A 77 -5.33 3.81 1.79
C VAL A 77 -5.05 5.25 2.20
N ILE A 78 -4.19 5.43 3.21
CA ILE A 78 -3.72 6.76 3.63
C ILE A 78 -2.32 6.98 3.05
N MET A 79 -2.22 7.99 2.20
CA MET A 79 -1.03 8.32 1.40
C MET A 79 -0.56 9.75 1.66
N ARG A 80 0.66 10.07 1.25
CA ARG A 80 1.33 11.35 1.45
C ARG A 80 1.82 11.99 0.16
N HIS A 81 2.48 11.26 -0.74
CA HIS A 81 3.11 11.89 -1.91
C HIS A 81 2.11 12.14 -3.05
N PRO A 82 1.97 13.39 -3.57
CA PRO A 82 0.96 13.70 -4.59
C PRO A 82 1.08 12.86 -5.88
N ALA A 83 2.32 12.57 -6.33
CA ALA A 83 2.54 11.72 -7.50
C ALA A 83 2.12 10.27 -7.28
N ALA A 84 2.31 9.73 -6.07
CA ALA A 84 1.85 8.39 -5.70
C ALA A 84 0.31 8.35 -5.66
N VAL A 85 -0.31 9.36 -5.06
CA VAL A 85 -1.78 9.51 -5.02
C VAL A 85 -2.38 9.59 -6.41
N ALA A 86 -1.79 10.38 -7.31
CA ALA A 86 -2.27 10.48 -8.70
C ALA A 86 -2.19 9.13 -9.43
N THR A 87 -1.09 8.40 -9.23
CA THR A 87 -0.89 7.06 -9.80
C THR A 87 -1.91 6.07 -9.26
N ILE A 88 -2.14 6.03 -7.95
CA ILE A 88 -3.13 5.13 -7.33
C ILE A 88 -4.56 5.48 -7.74
N LYS A 89 -4.88 6.78 -7.86
CA LYS A 89 -6.19 7.19 -8.36
C LYS A 89 -6.43 6.69 -9.79
N LYS A 90 -5.42 6.76 -10.65
CA LYS A 90 -5.49 6.19 -12.00
C LYS A 90 -5.67 4.66 -11.94
N PHE A 91 -4.84 3.98 -11.15
CA PHE A 91 -4.94 2.53 -10.94
C PHE A 91 -6.35 2.08 -10.52
N ILE A 92 -6.97 2.74 -9.55
CA ILE A 92 -8.34 2.44 -9.12
C ILE A 92 -9.34 2.68 -10.26
N THR A 93 -9.17 3.77 -11.02
CA THR A 93 -10.07 4.10 -12.14
C THR A 93 -9.99 3.05 -13.25
N ASP A 94 -8.81 2.49 -13.50
CA ASP A 94 -8.59 1.49 -14.54
C ASP A 94 -9.10 0.07 -14.14
N LEU A 95 -9.45 -0.16 -12.87
CA LEU A 95 -9.98 -1.43 -12.35
C LEU A 95 -11.51 -1.55 -12.41
N VAL A 96 -12.21 -0.42 -12.62
CA VAL A 96 -13.69 -0.32 -12.66
C VAL A 96 -14.15 -0.24 -14.10
#